data_AF-A0A3D6EEI2-F1
#
_entry.id   AF-A0A3D6EEI2-F1
#
_cell.length_a   1.000
_cell.length_b   1.000
_cell.length_c   1.000
_cell.angle_alpha   90.00
_cell.angle_beta   90.00
_cell.angle_gamma   90.00
#
_symmetry.space_group_name_H-M   'P 1'
#
loop_
_entity.id
_entity.type
_entity.pdbx_description
1 polymer ?
#
loop_
_entity_poly.entity_id
_entity_poly.type
_entity_poly.pdbx_seq_one_letter_code
_entity_poly.pdbx_strand_id
1 'polypeptide(L)'
;MTKNIGKSIRARLLNLAKEERQEYMKVLLRYLHERLLFRISASPYKSHFLLKGSSLLFALDGFKARPTIDIDLLGERISNDRENLALFTDKFAADATRNILWKAFLKKIRWKEQIDFSVVMECIKENLQAYWNKETLG
;
A
#
# COMPACT_ATOMS: atom_id res chain seq x y z
N MET A 1 -20.84 14.72 -19.57
CA MET A 1 -20.94 13.46 -18.79
C MET A 1 -19.55 12.99 -18.40
N THR A 2 -19.23 12.98 -17.11
CA THR A 2 -17.91 12.55 -16.61
C THR A 2 -17.84 11.02 -16.58
N LYS A 3 -16.86 10.44 -17.29
CA LYS A 3 -16.69 8.99 -17.37
C LYS A 3 -16.27 8.44 -16.01
N ASN A 4 -17.14 7.68 -15.33
CA ASN A 4 -16.79 7.06 -14.05
C ASN A 4 -15.90 5.83 -14.28
N ILE A 5 -14.59 6.06 -14.30
CA ILE A 5 -13.57 5.04 -14.54
C ILE A 5 -13.67 3.92 -13.49
N GLY A 6 -13.89 4.25 -12.22
CA GLY A 6 -14.03 3.25 -11.15
C GLY A 6 -15.22 2.30 -11.36
N LYS A 7 -16.37 2.83 -11.78
CA LYS A 7 -17.55 2.01 -12.12
C LYS A 7 -17.27 1.09 -13.31
N SER A 8 -16.54 1.57 -14.31
CA SER A 8 -16.14 0.78 -15.49
C SER A 8 -15.17 -0.35 -15.13
N ILE A 9 -14.14 -0.06 -14.32
CA ILE A 9 -13.18 -1.08 -13.86
C ILE A 9 -13.90 -2.14 -13.02
N ARG A 10 -14.76 -1.74 -12.08
CA ARG A 10 -15.54 -2.68 -11.27
C ARG A 10 -16.40 -3.61 -12.13
N ALA A 11 -17.08 -3.08 -13.14
CA ALA A 11 -17.90 -3.88 -14.05
C ALA A 11 -17.04 -4.91 -14.83
N ARG A 12 -15.87 -4.50 -15.32
CA ARG A 12 -14.92 -5.41 -16.01
C ARG A 12 -14.42 -6.52 -15.09
N LEU A 13 -14.06 -6.19 -13.85
CA LEU A 13 -13.61 -7.18 -12.87
C LEU A 13 -14.73 -8.15 -12.45
N LEU A 14 -15.98 -7.68 -12.35
CA LEU A 14 -17.14 -8.54 -12.10
C LEU A 14 -17.40 -9.49 -13.26
N ASN A 15 -17.25 -9.04 -14.51
CA ASN A 15 -17.39 -9.91 -15.68
C ASN A 15 -16.27 -10.94 -15.75
N LEU A 16 -15.03 -10.52 -15.54
CA LEU A 16 -13.87 -11.42 -15.48
C LEU A 16 -14.03 -12.50 -14.41
N ALA A 17 -14.55 -12.14 -13.23
CA ALA A 17 -14.84 -13.12 -12.18
C ALA A 17 -15.85 -14.19 -12.61
N LYS A 18 -16.87 -13.81 -13.38
CA LYS A 18 -17.85 -14.77 -13.94
C LYS A 18 -17.22 -15.66 -15.02
N GLU A 19 -16.45 -15.07 -15.94
CA GLU A 19 -15.76 -15.76 -17.03
C GLU A 19 -14.76 -16.81 -16.50
N GLU A 20 -13.95 -16.42 -15.52
CA GLU A 20 -12.92 -17.28 -14.89
C GLU A 20 -13.47 -18.21 -13.81
N ARG A 21 -14.78 -18.13 -13.50
CA ARG A 21 -15.46 -18.85 -12.41
C ARG A 21 -14.76 -18.67 -11.06
N GLN A 22 -14.31 -17.45 -10.80
CA GLN A 22 -13.61 -17.08 -9.56
C GLN A 22 -14.47 -16.17 -8.69
N GLU A 23 -14.18 -16.18 -7.40
CA GLU A 23 -14.74 -15.19 -6.47
C GLU A 23 -14.26 -13.79 -6.85
N TYR A 24 -15.18 -12.82 -6.89
CA TYR A 24 -14.86 -11.44 -7.27
C TYR A 24 -13.70 -10.84 -6.47
N MET A 25 -13.62 -11.14 -5.17
CA MET A 25 -12.53 -10.64 -4.31
C MET A 25 -11.15 -11.16 -4.75
N LYS A 26 -11.05 -12.39 -5.24
CA LYS A 26 -9.78 -12.96 -5.76
C LYS A 26 -9.31 -12.20 -6.99
N VAL A 27 -10.24 -11.93 -7.91
CA VAL A 27 -9.97 -11.15 -9.14
C VAL A 27 -9.59 -9.71 -8.80
N LEU A 28 -10.28 -9.09 -7.83
CA LEU A 28 -9.99 -7.73 -7.39
C LEU A 28 -8.59 -7.62 -6.75
N LEU A 29 -8.21 -8.56 -5.88
CA LEU A 29 -6.89 -8.59 -5.25
C LEU A 29 -5.78 -8.79 -6.29
N ARG A 30 -5.96 -9.76 -7.20
CA ARG A 30 -5.03 -9.98 -8.31
C ARG A 30 -4.82 -8.72 -9.14
N TYR A 31 -5.92 -8.08 -9.53
CA TYR A 31 -5.86 -6.82 -10.27
C TYR A 31 -5.09 -5.74 -9.51
N LEU A 32 -5.32 -5.59 -8.20
CA LEU A 32 -4.63 -4.59 -7.39
C LEU A 32 -3.12 -4.88 -7.33
N HIS A 33 -2.73 -6.12 -7.03
CA HIS A 33 -1.33 -6.55 -6.93
C HIS A 33 -0.60 -6.37 -8.27
N GLU A 34 -1.15 -6.89 -9.37
CA GLU A 34 -0.54 -6.77 -10.70
C GLU A 34 -0.44 -5.31 -11.16
N ARG A 35 -1.46 -4.48 -10.87
CA ARG A 35 -1.41 -3.05 -11.20
C ARG A 35 -0.38 -2.30 -10.36
N LEU A 36 -0.16 -2.69 -9.11
CA LEU A 36 0.90 -2.12 -8.28
C LEU A 36 2.27 -2.53 -8.81
N LEU A 37 2.48 -3.82 -9.09
CA LEU A 37 3.72 -4.33 -9.67
C LEU A 37 4.05 -3.67 -11.00
N PHE A 38 3.05 -3.48 -11.87
CA PHE A 38 3.21 -2.73 -13.12
C PHE A 38 3.65 -1.28 -12.88
N ARG A 39 3.08 -0.60 -11.87
CA ARG A 39 3.50 0.78 -11.55
C ARG A 39 4.93 0.81 -11.00
N ILE A 40 5.32 -0.15 -10.18
CA ILE A 40 6.69 -0.27 -9.66
C ILE A 40 7.66 -0.50 -10.82
N SER A 41 7.36 -1.42 -11.73
CA SER A 41 8.23 -1.75 -12.87
C SER A 41 8.42 -0.58 -13.85
N ALA A 42 7.41 0.28 -14.00
CA ALA A 42 7.47 1.50 -14.79
C ALA A 42 8.07 2.71 -14.04
N SER A 43 8.37 2.57 -12.74
CA SER A 43 8.89 3.66 -11.92
C SER A 43 10.43 3.70 -11.89
N PRO A 44 11.02 4.84 -11.49
CA PRO A 44 12.45 4.90 -11.16
C PRO A 44 12.87 3.92 -10.05
N TYR A 45 11.94 3.42 -9.23
CA TYR A 45 12.22 2.54 -8.10
C TYR A 45 12.26 1.05 -8.46
N LYS A 46 12.06 0.68 -9.73
CA LYS A 46 11.97 -0.73 -10.17
C LYS A 46 13.12 -1.63 -9.71
N SER A 47 14.34 -1.10 -9.61
CA SER A 47 15.54 -1.83 -9.19
C SER A 47 15.68 -1.96 -7.67
N HIS A 48 14.76 -1.37 -6.90
CA HIS A 48 14.79 -1.37 -5.44
C HIS A 48 13.80 -2.36 -4.83
N PHE A 49 12.99 -3.06 -5.64
CA PHE A 49 11.97 -3.96 -5.15
C PHE A 49 12.02 -5.30 -5.87
N LEU A 50 12.05 -6.39 -5.11
CA LEU A 50 11.93 -7.76 -5.59
C LEU A 50 10.66 -8.40 -5.01
N LEU A 51 9.81 -8.98 -5.86
CA LEU A 51 8.62 -9.71 -5.42
C LEU A 51 9.03 -11.00 -4.70
N LYS A 52 8.45 -11.24 -3.52
CA LYS A 52 8.72 -12.43 -2.71
C LYS A 52 7.43 -13.00 -2.10
N GLY A 53 7.59 -14.04 -1.29
CA GLY A 53 6.52 -14.62 -0.48
C GLY A 53 5.39 -15.25 -1.32
N SER A 54 4.24 -15.43 -0.69
CA SER A 54 3.06 -16.05 -1.30
C SER A 54 2.48 -15.24 -2.47
N SER A 55 2.82 -13.95 -2.55
CA SER A 55 2.44 -13.07 -3.66
C SER A 55 3.04 -13.53 -4.99
N LEU A 56 4.26 -14.08 -4.96
CA LEU A 56 4.92 -14.67 -6.12
C LEU A 56 4.19 -15.93 -6.60
N LEU A 57 3.79 -16.80 -5.66
CA LEU A 57 3.05 -18.04 -5.97
C LEU A 57 1.69 -17.73 -6.57
N PHE A 58 0.99 -16.74 -6.03
CA PHE A 58 -0.31 -16.31 -6.56
C PHE A 58 -0.21 -15.79 -8.01
N ALA A 59 0.89 -15.11 -8.36
CA ALA A 59 1.15 -14.67 -9.73
C ALA A 59 1.43 -15.83 -10.70
N LEU A 60 2.07 -16.91 -10.23
CA LEU A 60 2.38 -18.10 -11.04
C LEU A 60 1.16 -19.02 -11.24
N ASP A 61 0.33 -19.18 -10.21
CA ASP A 61 -0.68 -20.24 -10.16
C ASP A 61 -2.06 -19.86 -10.72
N GLY A 62 -2.25 -18.63 -11.20
CA GLY A 62 -3.43 -18.23 -11.96
C GLY A 62 -4.77 -18.55 -11.29
N PHE A 63 -4.89 -18.23 -9.98
CA PHE A 63 -6.03 -18.50 -9.08
C PHE A 63 -6.08 -19.87 -8.37
N LYS A 64 -5.12 -20.78 -8.58
CA LYS A 64 -5.07 -22.05 -7.82
C LYS A 64 -4.55 -21.86 -6.40
N ALA A 65 -3.64 -20.92 -6.19
CA ALA A 65 -3.11 -20.59 -4.87
C ALA A 65 -4.14 -19.85 -4.00
N ARG A 66 -4.05 -20.03 -2.68
CA ARG A 66 -4.86 -19.28 -1.72
C ARG A 66 -4.64 -17.76 -1.94
N PRO A 67 -5.69 -16.94 -1.93
CA PRO A 67 -5.53 -15.49 -1.99
C PRO A 67 -4.76 -14.99 -0.78
N THR A 68 -3.66 -14.29 -1.03
CA THR A 68 -3.05 -13.40 -0.04
C THR A 68 -3.64 -12.01 -0.21
N ILE A 69 -3.92 -11.34 0.90
CA ILE A 69 -4.33 -9.93 0.89
C ILE A 69 -3.08 -9.06 0.72
N ASP A 70 -1.99 -9.46 1.36
CA ASP A 70 -0.73 -8.73 1.42
C ASP A 70 0.12 -8.97 0.17
N ILE A 71 0.96 -7.97 -0.14
CA ILE A 71 2.01 -8.07 -1.16
C ILE A 71 3.38 -7.94 -0.48
N ASP A 72 4.20 -8.97 -0.63
CA ASP A 72 5.54 -8.99 -0.04
C ASP A 72 6.60 -8.56 -1.06
N LEU A 73 7.32 -7.49 -0.73
CA LEU A 73 8.46 -7.01 -1.52
C LEU A 73 9.71 -6.99 -0.64
N LEU A 74 10.83 -7.47 -1.17
CA LEU A 74 12.14 -7.19 -0.61
C LEU A 74 12.61 -5.83 -1.12
N GLY A 75 12.93 -4.93 -0.20
CA GLY A 75 13.59 -3.67 -0.50
C GLY A 75 15.09 -3.89 -0.67
N GLU A 76 15.64 -3.56 -1.83
CA GLU A 76 17.06 -3.66 -2.14
C GLU A 76 17.61 -2.26 -2.43
N ARG A 77 18.81 -1.93 -1.94
CA ARG A 77 19.42 -0.58 -2.09
C ARG A 77 18.55 0.55 -1.55
N ILE A 78 17.64 0.25 -0.63
CA ILE A 78 16.89 1.24 0.14
C ILE A 78 17.68 1.43 1.43
N SER A 79 18.29 2.61 1.59
CA SER A 79 18.94 2.96 2.85
C SER A 79 17.92 2.87 3.99
N ASN A 80 18.33 2.19 5.07
CA ASN A 80 17.61 2.18 6.33
C ASN A 80 18.10 3.28 7.28
N ASP A 81 18.91 4.22 6.79
CA ASP A 81 19.42 5.33 7.58
C ASP A 81 18.26 6.21 8.02
N ARG A 82 18.17 6.41 9.33
CA ARG A 82 17.07 7.12 9.99
C ARG A 82 16.80 8.49 9.40
N GLU A 83 17.85 9.21 9.03
CA GLU A 83 17.78 10.57 8.49
C GLU A 83 17.19 10.62 7.07
N ASN A 84 17.23 9.50 6.34
CA ASN A 84 16.76 9.39 4.96
C ASN A 84 15.38 8.72 4.82
N LEU A 85 14.80 8.21 5.91
CA LEU A 85 13.45 7.68 5.91
C LEU A 85 12.44 8.82 5.84
N ALA A 86 12.07 9.19 4.61
CA ALA A 86 11.14 10.29 4.32
C ALA A 86 9.85 10.24 5.14
N LEU A 87 9.36 9.04 5.50
CA LEU A 87 8.15 8.82 6.30
C LEU A 87 8.15 9.62 7.62
N PHE A 88 9.29 9.73 8.30
CA PHE A 88 9.38 10.33 9.65
C PHE A 88 9.90 11.77 9.64
N THR A 89 9.94 12.41 8.48
CA THR A 89 10.36 13.81 8.33
C THR A 89 9.19 14.77 8.54
N ASP A 90 9.46 15.96 9.07
CA ASP A 90 8.44 17.01 9.25
C ASP A 90 7.79 17.39 7.91
N LYS A 91 8.58 17.37 6.82
CA LYS A 91 8.09 17.60 5.46
C LYS A 91 7.02 16.58 5.04
N PHE A 92 7.14 15.32 5.46
CA PHE A 92 6.17 14.29 5.16
C PHE A 92 4.87 14.47 5.95
N ALA A 93 4.98 14.80 7.24
CA ALA A 93 3.82 15.09 8.10
C ALA A 93 3.08 16.37 7.67
N ALA A 94 3.81 17.40 7.22
CA ALA A 94 3.26 18.68 6.80
C ALA A 94 2.80 18.72 5.33
N ASP A 95 2.95 17.64 4.56
CA ASP A 95 2.60 17.61 3.14
C ASP A 95 1.10 17.88 2.91
N ALA A 96 0.80 18.93 2.14
CA ALA A 96 -0.58 19.39 1.95
C ALA A 96 -1.47 18.33 1.28
N THR A 97 -0.94 17.57 0.33
CA THR A 97 -1.69 16.51 -0.35
C THR A 97 -2.05 15.39 0.62
N ARG A 98 -1.11 14.93 1.46
CA ARG A 98 -1.38 13.92 2.50
C ARG A 98 -2.39 14.39 3.52
N ASN A 99 -2.31 15.65 3.94
CA ASN A 99 -3.30 16.23 4.87
C ASN A 99 -4.72 16.23 4.29
N ILE A 100 -4.88 16.49 2.98
CA ILE A 100 -6.17 16.37 2.30
C ILE A 100 -6.65 14.91 2.28
N LEU A 101 -5.76 13.97 1.93
CA LEU A 101 -6.09 12.54 1.88
C LEU A 101 -6.44 11.98 3.27
N TRP A 102 -5.74 12.42 4.31
CA TRP A 102 -5.99 12.05 5.70
C TRP A 102 -7.40 12.50 6.14
N LYS A 103 -7.77 13.75 5.88
CA LYS A 103 -9.13 14.27 6.17
C LYS A 103 -10.20 13.46 5.43
N ALA A 104 -9.95 13.13 4.16
CA ALA A 104 -10.86 12.28 3.39
C ALA A 104 -10.98 10.86 3.97
N PHE A 105 -9.87 10.30 4.46
CA PHE A 105 -9.82 9.00 5.11
C PHE A 105 -10.62 8.98 6.42
N LEU A 106 -10.43 9.96 7.32
CA LEU A 106 -11.19 10.07 8.57
C LEU A 106 -12.70 10.14 8.31
N LYS A 107 -13.11 10.94 7.31
CA LYS A 107 -14.51 11.01 6.87
C LYS A 107 -15.03 9.66 6.38
N LYS A 108 -14.23 8.92 5.61
CA LYS A 108 -14.59 7.60 5.05
C LYS A 108 -14.83 6.57 6.15
N ILE A 109 -14.02 6.57 7.20
CA ILE A 109 -14.17 5.65 8.34
C ILE A 109 -15.15 6.16 9.41
N ARG A 110 -15.78 7.33 9.19
CA ARG A 110 -16.70 8.00 10.13
C ARG A 110 -16.06 8.28 11.49
N TRP A 111 -14.78 8.62 11.48
CA TRP A 111 -14.08 9.03 12.70
C TRP A 111 -14.65 10.36 13.19
N LYS A 112 -14.90 10.46 14.50
CA LYS A 112 -15.67 11.57 15.09
C LYS A 112 -14.80 12.73 15.57
N GLU A 113 -13.56 12.45 15.94
CA GLU A 113 -12.67 13.44 16.54
C GLU A 113 -11.79 14.10 15.48
N GLN A 114 -11.43 15.36 15.68
CA GLN A 114 -10.45 15.99 14.82
C GLN A 114 -9.05 15.53 15.25
N ILE A 115 -8.33 14.90 14.34
CA ILE A 115 -6.93 14.53 14.53
C ILE A 115 -6.13 14.93 13.30
N ASP A 116 -5.10 15.74 13.50
CA ASP A 116 -4.21 16.16 12.43
C ASP A 116 -3.22 15.05 12.09
N PHE A 117 -2.84 14.97 10.82
CA PHE A 117 -1.94 13.92 10.35
C PHE A 117 -0.57 13.97 11.05
N SER A 118 -0.09 15.18 11.35
CA SER A 118 1.16 15.41 12.10
C SER A 118 1.15 14.76 13.47
N VAL A 119 0.05 14.88 14.23
CA VAL A 119 -0.09 14.28 15.57
C VAL A 119 0.02 12.76 15.50
N VAL A 120 -0.55 12.13 14.48
CA VAL A 120 -0.42 10.68 14.27
C VAL A 120 1.03 10.31 13.96
N MET A 121 1.70 11.08 13.11
CA MET A 121 3.09 10.83 12.75
C MET A 121 4.04 10.98 13.94
N GLU A 122 3.79 11.96 14.81
CA GLU A 122 4.52 12.16 16.07
C GLU A 122 4.31 10.97 17.02
N CYS A 123 3.06 10.57 17.23
CA CYS A 123 2.73 9.39 18.04
C CYS A 123 3.39 8.10 17.52
N ILE A 124 3.40 7.89 16.19
CA ILE A 124 4.10 6.74 15.59
C ILE A 124 5.61 6.84 15.84
N LYS A 125 6.20 8.03 15.67
CA LYS A 125 7.64 8.25 15.87
C LYS A 125 8.05 7.98 17.32
N GLU A 126 7.29 8.47 18.29
CA GLU A 126 7.53 8.26 19.73
C GLU A 126 7.34 6.80 20.14
N ASN A 127 6.24 6.16 19.71
CA ASN A 127 5.97 4.75 20.03
C ASN A 127 7.00 3.80 19.42
N LEU A 128 7.54 4.14 18.25
CA LEU A 128 8.59 3.35 17.60
C LEU A 128 10.00 3.72 18.06
N GLN A 129 10.18 4.86 18.75
CA GLN A 129 11.48 5.32 19.24
C GLN A 129 12.18 4.26 20.11
N ALA A 130 11.42 3.56 20.95
CA ALA A 130 11.93 2.49 21.82
C ALA A 130 12.53 1.31 21.05
N TYR A 131 12.01 0.98 19.87
CA TYR A 131 12.54 -0.11 19.03
C TYR A 131 13.76 0.31 18.20
N TRP A 132 14.11 1.60 18.21
CA TRP A 132 15.19 2.17 17.42
C TRP A 132 16.34 2.73 18.27
N ASN A 133 16.21 2.71 19.60
CA ASN A 133 17.32 3.03 20.50
C ASN A 133 18.36 1.91 20.42
N LYS A 134 19.65 2.29 20.28
CA LYS A 134 20.77 1.33 20.16
C LYS A 134 20.94 0.43 21.39
N GLU A 135 20.31 0.78 22.51
CA GLU A 135 20.34 -0.01 23.75
C GLU A 135 19.36 -1.20 23.74
N THR A 136 18.33 -1.16 22.88
CA THR A 136 17.31 -2.23 22.76
C THR A 136 17.60 -3.23 21.65
N LEU A 137 18.51 -2.90 20.72
CA LEU A 137 18.99 -3.81 19.69
C LEU A 137 20.43 -4.18 20.05
N GLY A 138 20.56 -5.20 20.89
CA GLY A 138 21.84 -5.80 21.28
C GLY A 138 22.64 -6.36 20.11
#